data_AF-A0A6J4VCI9-F1
#
_entry.id   AF-A0A6J4VCI9-F1
#
_cell.length_a   1.000
_cell.length_b   1.000
_cell.length_c   1.000
_cell.angle_alpha   90.00
_cell.angle_beta   90.00
_cell.angle_gamma   90.00
#
_symmetry.space_group_name_H-M   'P 1'
#
loop_
_entity.id
_entity.type
_entity.pdbx_description
1 polymer ?
#
loop_
_entity_poly.entity_id
_entity_poly.type
_entity_poly.pdbx_seq_one_letter_code
_entity_poly.pdbx_strand_id
1 'polypeptide(L)'
;MRSAAQTTFANDLEVFNYALTLEHLEYAFYRDGLDRFGEGDFADAGFDAEVYEYFGLIRDHEQAHVETIAETISGAGGTPVEEAEYDFGYDDVAGFVGVAQALENTGVAAYTGAAGFIDDGGLLTAALTIHGVEARHAAYLNFLVGDEPIPAAFETTLTPDEVLAIAGPFIVSAGGEDSDDTSGTTTMPSTGSGAGVGGELQGRW
;
A
#
# COMPACT_ATOMS: atom_id res chain seq x y z
N MET A 1 -30.92 6.36 -3.21
CA MET A 1 -29.59 6.08 -2.64
C MET A 1 -28.65 7.14 -3.20
N ARG A 2 -28.09 8.02 -2.36
CA ARG A 2 -27.08 8.98 -2.85
C ARG A 2 -25.78 8.19 -2.94
N SER A 3 -25.27 8.01 -4.16
CA SER A 3 -23.91 7.52 -4.37
C SER A 3 -22.98 8.45 -3.60
N ALA A 4 -22.10 7.90 -2.75
CA ALA A 4 -20.95 8.66 -2.31
C ALA A 4 -20.16 9.07 -3.56
N ALA A 5 -19.60 10.28 -3.58
CA ALA A 5 -18.66 10.64 -4.63
C ALA A 5 -17.45 9.71 -4.47
N GLN A 6 -17.22 8.86 -5.46
CA GLN A 6 -16.02 8.02 -5.50
C GLN A 6 -14.81 8.90 -5.73
N THR A 7 -13.68 8.54 -5.13
CA THR A 7 -12.38 9.15 -5.45
C THR A 7 -12.14 9.07 -6.96
N THR A 8 -11.79 10.21 -7.57
CA THR A 8 -11.45 10.32 -9.00
C THR A 8 -10.07 10.92 -9.12
N PHE A 9 -9.22 10.35 -9.98
CA PHE A 9 -7.93 10.94 -10.34
C PHE A 9 -8.11 12.02 -11.41
N ALA A 10 -7.52 13.19 -11.21
CA ALA A 10 -7.59 14.29 -12.15
C ALA A 10 -6.61 14.13 -13.33
N ASN A 11 -5.55 13.33 -13.16
CA ASN A 11 -4.53 13.06 -14.16
C ASN A 11 -3.70 11.80 -13.79
N ASP A 12 -2.90 11.30 -14.74
CA ASP A 12 -2.05 10.12 -14.57
C ASP A 12 -1.07 10.22 -13.38
N LEU A 13 -0.57 11.42 -13.03
CA LEU A 13 0.36 11.58 -11.92
C LEU A 13 -0.32 11.36 -10.56
N GLU A 14 -1.61 11.68 -10.44
CA GLU A 14 -2.37 11.33 -9.23
C GLU A 14 -2.57 9.81 -9.11
N VAL A 15 -2.73 9.10 -10.24
CA VAL A 15 -2.76 7.64 -10.25
C VAL A 15 -1.43 7.05 -9.81
N PHE A 16 -0.31 7.62 -10.28
CA PHE A 16 1.02 7.17 -9.92
C PHE A 16 1.41 7.49 -8.47
N ASN A 17 0.98 8.63 -7.92
CA ASN A 17 1.17 8.91 -6.49
C ASN A 17 0.31 8.00 -5.60
N TYR A 18 -0.89 7.65 -6.05
CA TYR A 18 -1.70 6.62 -5.41
C TYR A 18 -1.00 5.25 -5.40
N ALA A 19 -0.43 4.83 -6.53
CA ALA A 19 0.37 3.61 -6.59
C ALA A 19 1.59 3.71 -5.66
N LEU A 20 2.36 4.81 -5.74
CA LEU A 20 3.55 5.03 -4.90
C LEU A 20 3.25 4.97 -3.40
N THR A 21 2.08 5.43 -2.97
CA THR A 21 1.65 5.33 -1.56
C THR A 21 1.57 3.88 -1.09
N LEU A 22 1.05 2.99 -1.94
CA LEU A 22 0.92 1.55 -1.62
C LEU A 22 2.28 0.87 -1.66
N GLU A 23 3.10 1.21 -2.65
CA GLU A 23 4.46 0.66 -2.82
C GLU A 23 5.37 1.05 -1.65
N HIS A 24 5.24 2.28 -1.13
CA HIS A 24 5.93 2.68 0.11
C HIS A 24 5.48 1.84 1.30
N LEU A 25 4.18 1.55 1.40
CA LEU A 25 3.62 0.73 2.48
C LEU A 25 4.13 -0.71 2.40
N GLU A 26 4.12 -1.31 1.21
CA GLU A 26 4.60 -2.68 0.98
C GLU A 26 6.12 -2.79 1.17
N TYR A 27 6.89 -1.86 0.62
CA TYR A 27 8.34 -1.83 0.84
C TYR A 27 8.69 -1.68 2.32
N ALA A 28 8.08 -0.73 3.03
CA ALA A 28 8.32 -0.55 4.46
C ALA A 28 7.93 -1.80 5.26
N PHE A 29 6.80 -2.43 4.92
CA PHE A 29 6.36 -3.69 5.52
C PHE A 29 7.42 -4.79 5.43
N TYR A 30 7.95 -5.08 4.24
CA TYR A 30 8.96 -6.12 4.08
C TYR A 30 10.31 -5.72 4.67
N ARG A 31 10.74 -4.47 4.48
CA ARG A 31 12.00 -3.95 5.03
C ARG A 31 12.02 -4.11 6.55
N ASP A 32 11.00 -3.59 7.22
CA ASP A 32 10.96 -3.55 8.69
C ASP A 32 10.66 -4.95 9.26
N GLY A 33 9.84 -5.75 8.57
CA GLY A 33 9.56 -7.13 8.95
C GLY A 33 10.80 -8.04 8.88
N LEU A 34 11.62 -7.90 7.83
CA LEU A 34 12.86 -8.67 7.67
C LEU A 34 14.01 -8.14 8.54
N ASP A 35 13.95 -6.89 8.98
CA ASP A 35 14.83 -6.39 10.04
C ASP A 35 14.47 -6.97 11.41
N ARG A 36 13.18 -7.28 11.64
CA ARG A 36 12.66 -7.87 12.88
C ARG A 36 12.80 -9.39 12.94
N PHE A 37 12.55 -10.09 11.84
CA PHE A 37 12.51 -11.55 11.77
C PHE A 37 13.57 -12.07 10.80
N GLY A 38 14.48 -12.92 11.29
CA GLY A 38 15.48 -13.57 10.47
C GLY A 38 15.06 -14.97 10.02
N GLU A 39 15.91 -15.61 9.23
CA GLU A 39 15.73 -17.00 8.73
C GLU A 39 15.40 -17.99 9.87
N GLY A 40 16.00 -17.81 11.05
CA GLY A 40 15.74 -18.65 12.22
C GLY A 40 14.31 -18.52 12.75
N ASP A 41 13.74 -17.31 12.76
CA ASP A 41 12.36 -17.07 13.19
C ASP A 41 11.37 -17.71 12.21
N PHE A 42 11.66 -17.66 10.90
CA PHE A 42 10.88 -18.35 9.87
C PHE A 42 10.92 -19.88 10.06
N ALA A 43 12.10 -20.43 10.32
CA ALA A 43 12.26 -21.86 10.59
C ALA A 43 11.51 -22.29 11.86
N ASP A 44 11.56 -21.49 12.93
CA ASP A 44 10.83 -21.74 14.17
C ASP A 44 9.29 -21.67 13.98
N ALA A 45 8.84 -20.81 13.05
CA ALA A 45 7.44 -20.76 12.61
C ALA A 45 7.03 -21.90 11.67
N GLY A 46 7.98 -22.76 11.27
CA GLY A 46 7.74 -23.95 10.45
C GLY A 46 7.85 -23.72 8.95
N PHE A 47 8.41 -22.60 8.51
CA PHE A 47 8.68 -22.33 7.10
C PHE A 47 10.03 -22.91 6.66
N ASP A 48 10.11 -23.31 5.39
CA ASP A 48 11.37 -23.70 4.77
C ASP A 48 12.28 -22.48 4.56
N ALA A 49 13.60 -22.67 4.53
CA ALA A 49 14.58 -21.58 4.38
C ALA A 49 14.35 -20.75 3.10
N GLU A 50 13.87 -21.37 2.02
CA GLU A 50 13.56 -20.70 0.75
C GLU A 50 12.48 -19.62 0.92
N VAL A 51 11.59 -19.75 1.91
CA VAL A 51 10.55 -18.75 2.19
C VAL A 51 11.16 -17.41 2.60
N TYR A 52 12.17 -17.44 3.47
CA TYR A 52 12.89 -16.23 3.87
C TYR A 52 13.60 -15.57 2.69
N GLU A 53 14.19 -16.37 1.80
CA GLU A 53 14.81 -15.87 0.56
C GLU A 53 13.79 -15.18 -0.36
N TYR A 54 12.60 -15.77 -0.55
CA TYR A 54 11.54 -15.16 -1.35
C TYR A 54 11.01 -13.87 -0.74
N PHE A 55 10.84 -13.78 0.58
CA PHE A 55 10.47 -12.51 1.22
C PHE A 55 11.53 -11.43 1.00
N GLY A 56 12.82 -11.79 1.04
CA GLY A 56 13.90 -10.88 0.68
C GLY A 56 13.84 -10.42 -0.78
N LEU A 57 13.48 -11.31 -1.70
CA LEU A 57 13.31 -10.97 -3.12
C LEU A 57 12.13 -10.03 -3.34
N ILE A 58 10.99 -10.29 -2.68
CA ILE A 58 9.80 -9.43 -2.76
C ILE A 58 10.14 -8.03 -2.25
N ARG A 59 10.80 -7.91 -1.08
CA ARG A 59 11.30 -6.62 -0.58
C ARG A 59 12.11 -5.84 -1.63
N ASP A 60 13.01 -6.52 -2.32
CA ASP A 60 13.88 -5.88 -3.31
C ASP A 60 13.10 -5.46 -4.57
N HIS A 61 12.04 -6.18 -4.92
CA HIS A 61 11.11 -5.76 -5.97
C HIS A 61 10.31 -4.52 -5.55
N GLU A 62 9.74 -4.50 -4.33
CA GLU A 62 8.98 -3.34 -3.85
C GLU A 62 9.84 -2.09 -3.76
N GLN A 63 11.12 -2.23 -3.37
CA GLN A 63 12.06 -1.12 -3.45
C GLN A 63 12.19 -0.60 -4.89
N ALA A 64 12.37 -1.51 -5.85
CA ALA A 64 12.52 -1.14 -7.25
C ALA A 64 11.25 -0.52 -7.84
N HIS A 65 10.06 -0.95 -7.39
CA HIS A 65 8.78 -0.35 -7.76
C HIS A 65 8.68 1.08 -7.24
N VAL A 66 8.95 1.32 -5.95
CA VAL A 66 9.02 2.66 -5.33
C VAL A 66 9.95 3.58 -6.13
N GLU A 67 11.19 3.15 -6.38
CA GLU A 67 12.20 3.92 -7.12
C GLU A 67 11.70 4.25 -8.53
N THR A 68 11.17 3.26 -9.25
CA THR A 68 10.69 3.43 -10.63
C THR A 68 9.52 4.40 -10.71
N ILE A 69 8.56 4.30 -9.79
CA ILE A 69 7.37 5.16 -9.79
C ILE A 69 7.74 6.58 -9.39
N ALA A 70 8.58 6.77 -8.36
CA ALA A 70 9.06 8.08 -7.95
C ALA A 70 9.86 8.79 -9.07
N GLU A 71 10.72 8.05 -9.77
CA GLU A 71 11.44 8.56 -10.95
C GLU A 71 10.47 8.93 -12.09
N THR A 72 9.45 8.11 -12.32
CA THR A 72 8.43 8.35 -13.36
C THR A 72 7.65 9.64 -13.08
N ILE A 73 7.18 9.82 -11.84
CA ILE A 73 6.46 11.02 -11.41
C ILE A 73 7.36 12.26 -11.56
N SER A 74 8.60 12.19 -11.07
CA SER A 74 9.56 13.30 -11.15
C SER A 74 9.89 13.65 -12.60
N GLY A 75 10.12 12.64 -13.45
CA GLY A 75 10.43 12.81 -14.87
C GLY A 75 9.29 13.43 -15.67
N ALA A 76 8.05 13.20 -15.26
CA ALA A 76 6.85 13.82 -15.81
C ALA A 76 6.52 15.20 -15.19
N GLY A 77 7.36 15.69 -14.27
CA GLY A 77 7.23 17.01 -13.64
C GLY A 77 6.29 17.06 -12.43
N GLY A 78 5.90 15.90 -11.91
CA GLY A 78 5.17 15.78 -10.65
C GLY A 78 6.09 15.78 -9.43
N THR A 79 5.48 15.72 -8.26
CA THR A 79 6.16 15.51 -6.97
C THR A 79 5.75 14.14 -6.45
N PRO A 80 6.70 13.20 -6.27
CA PRO A 80 6.43 11.93 -5.61
C PRO A 80 5.95 12.15 -4.17
N VAL A 81 4.97 11.37 -3.74
CA VAL A 81 4.58 11.27 -2.33
C VAL A 81 5.73 10.64 -1.54
N GLU A 82 5.89 11.06 -0.28
CA GLU A 82 6.92 10.54 0.62
C GLU A 82 6.40 9.33 1.41
N GLU A 83 7.33 8.48 1.85
CA GLU A 83 7.02 7.35 2.74
C GLU A 83 6.32 7.83 4.02
N ALA A 84 5.24 7.14 4.42
CA ALA A 84 4.51 7.43 5.65
C ALA A 84 5.06 6.62 6.84
N GLU A 85 4.54 6.89 8.05
CA GLU A 85 4.77 6.01 9.20
C GLU A 85 3.71 4.92 9.24
N TYR A 86 4.14 3.67 9.49
CA TYR A 86 3.25 2.50 9.45
C TYR A 86 3.24 1.70 10.77
N ASP A 87 2.10 1.08 11.07
CA ASP A 87 1.94 0.06 12.10
C ASP A 87 1.13 -1.12 11.54
N PHE A 88 1.81 -2.26 11.38
CA PHE A 88 1.25 -3.46 10.77
C PHE A 88 0.60 -4.44 11.76
N GLY A 89 0.75 -4.21 13.07
CA GLY A 89 0.04 -4.95 14.12
C GLY A 89 0.33 -6.45 14.23
N TYR A 90 1.41 -6.97 13.64
CA TYR A 90 1.81 -8.37 13.78
C TYR A 90 2.83 -8.59 14.92
N ASP A 91 2.70 -9.74 15.59
CA ASP A 91 3.55 -10.11 16.72
C ASP A 91 4.59 -11.19 16.38
N ASP A 92 4.29 -12.05 15.40
CA ASP A 92 5.09 -13.21 15.00
C ASP A 92 5.16 -13.36 13.46
N VAL A 93 5.96 -14.32 13.00
CA VAL A 93 6.16 -14.59 11.57
C VAL A 93 4.87 -15.04 10.89
N ALA A 94 3.99 -15.77 11.59
CA ALA A 94 2.70 -16.18 11.01
C ALA A 94 1.80 -14.97 10.73
N GLY A 95 1.76 -14.01 11.66
CA GLY A 95 1.11 -12.72 11.48
C GLY A 95 1.74 -11.91 10.35
N PHE A 96 3.08 -11.85 10.29
CA PHE A 96 3.81 -11.19 9.21
C PHE A 96 3.42 -11.79 7.84
N VAL A 97 3.52 -13.10 7.66
CA VAL A 97 3.13 -13.78 6.40
C VAL A 97 1.66 -13.53 6.04
N GLY A 98 0.76 -13.51 7.02
CA GLY A 98 -0.66 -13.22 6.80
C GLY A 98 -0.92 -11.78 6.35
N VAL A 99 -0.21 -10.80 6.92
CA VAL A 99 -0.31 -9.40 6.48
C VAL A 99 0.30 -9.24 5.08
N ALA A 100 1.42 -9.91 4.79
CA ALA A 100 2.04 -9.90 3.46
C ALA A 100 1.03 -10.33 2.40
N GLN A 101 0.36 -11.47 2.63
CA GLN A 101 -0.68 -11.97 1.74
C GLN A 101 -1.79 -10.92 1.50
N ALA A 102 -2.25 -10.26 2.56
CA ALA A 102 -3.32 -9.27 2.45
C ALA A 102 -2.89 -8.03 1.67
N LEU A 103 -1.64 -7.57 1.85
CA LEU A 103 -1.09 -6.42 1.14
C LEU A 103 -0.95 -6.70 -0.35
N GLU A 104 -0.24 -7.76 -0.75
CA GLU A 104 -0.04 -8.08 -2.18
C GLU A 104 -1.35 -8.25 -2.94
N ASN A 105 -2.34 -8.95 -2.37
CA ASN A 105 -3.65 -9.08 -3.02
C ASN A 105 -4.37 -7.73 -3.13
N THR A 106 -4.15 -6.82 -2.18
CA THR A 106 -4.67 -5.45 -2.22
C THR A 106 -3.95 -4.62 -3.28
N GLY A 107 -2.62 -4.72 -3.39
CA GLY A 107 -1.80 -4.09 -4.44
C GLY A 107 -2.24 -4.50 -5.84
N VAL A 108 -2.37 -5.81 -6.10
CA VAL A 108 -2.89 -6.35 -7.38
C VAL A 108 -4.25 -5.75 -7.74
N ALA A 109 -5.16 -5.71 -6.78
CA ALA A 109 -6.51 -5.19 -7.00
C ALA A 109 -6.54 -3.67 -7.18
N ALA A 110 -5.63 -2.95 -6.51
CA ALA A 110 -5.42 -1.51 -6.64
C ALA A 110 -4.92 -1.14 -8.03
N TYR A 111 -3.89 -1.81 -8.54
CA TYR A 111 -3.40 -1.62 -9.91
C TYR A 111 -4.48 -1.87 -10.95
N THR A 112 -5.24 -2.97 -10.81
CA THR A 112 -6.34 -3.29 -11.72
C THR A 112 -7.42 -2.21 -11.69
N GLY A 113 -7.78 -1.70 -10.50
CA GLY A 113 -8.77 -0.64 -10.32
C GLY A 113 -8.33 0.72 -10.85
N ALA A 114 -7.03 1.02 -10.74
CA ALA A 114 -6.43 2.26 -11.17
C ALA A 114 -6.17 2.31 -12.69
N ALA A 115 -5.99 1.17 -13.35
CA ALA A 115 -5.58 1.09 -14.76
C ALA A 115 -6.47 1.88 -15.72
N GLY A 116 -7.78 1.95 -15.45
CA GLY A 116 -8.74 2.69 -16.28
C GLY A 116 -8.63 4.22 -16.19
N PHE A 117 -7.80 4.74 -15.29
CA PHE A 117 -7.57 6.17 -15.09
C PHE A 117 -6.26 6.68 -15.71
N ILE A 118 -5.48 5.79 -16.34
CA ILE A 118 -4.22 6.16 -17.00
C ILE A 118 -4.49 6.41 -18.49
N ASP A 119 -4.34 7.66 -18.92
CA ASP A 119 -4.52 8.07 -20.32
C ASP A 119 -3.26 7.85 -21.17
N ASP A 120 -2.07 8.04 -20.61
CA ASP A 120 -0.81 7.81 -21.30
C ASP A 120 -0.48 6.31 -21.44
N GLY A 121 -0.39 5.83 -22.68
CA GLY A 121 -0.11 4.42 -22.97
C GLY A 121 1.27 3.93 -22.52
N GLY A 122 2.25 4.83 -22.39
CA GLY A 122 3.57 4.51 -21.85
C GLY A 122 3.51 4.28 -20.34
N LEU A 123 2.83 5.18 -19.62
CA LEU A 123 2.57 5.04 -18.19
C LEU A 123 1.71 3.80 -17.89
N LEU A 124 0.68 3.53 -18.71
CA LEU A 124 -0.11 2.30 -18.56
C LEU A 124 0.75 1.06 -18.76
N THR A 125 1.67 1.08 -19.73
CA THR A 125 2.60 -0.04 -19.94
C THR A 125 3.51 -0.23 -18.73
N ALA A 126 4.05 0.85 -18.14
CA ALA A 126 4.86 0.79 -16.94
C ALA A 126 4.08 0.19 -15.75
N ALA A 127 2.87 0.69 -15.49
CA ALA A 127 1.99 0.14 -14.45
C ALA A 127 1.68 -1.35 -14.65
N LEU A 128 1.44 -1.78 -15.90
CA LEU A 128 1.19 -3.19 -16.22
C LEU A 128 2.41 -4.10 -15.99
N THR A 129 3.64 -3.56 -16.08
CA THR A 129 4.84 -4.36 -15.77
C THR A 129 4.96 -4.65 -14.28
N ILE A 130 4.62 -3.67 -13.43
CA ILE A 130 4.62 -3.82 -11.97
C ILE A 130 3.47 -4.73 -11.54
N HIS A 131 2.24 -4.45 -11.99
CA HIS A 131 1.07 -5.27 -11.69
C HIS A 131 1.26 -6.78 -11.98
N GLY A 132 1.99 -7.13 -13.05
CA GLY A 132 2.28 -8.52 -13.36
C GLY A 132 3.28 -9.19 -12.40
N VAL A 133 4.13 -8.42 -11.72
CA VAL A 133 5.03 -8.87 -10.66
C VAL A 133 4.26 -9.01 -9.34
N GLU A 134 3.47 -8.01 -8.96
CA GLU A 134 2.52 -8.06 -7.83
C GLU A 134 1.66 -9.34 -7.85
N ALA A 135 1.09 -9.66 -9.02
CA ALA A 135 0.26 -10.86 -9.17
C ALA A 135 1.03 -12.17 -8.88
N ARG A 136 2.35 -12.20 -9.11
CA ARG A 136 3.20 -13.37 -8.79
C ARG A 136 3.51 -13.43 -7.30
N HIS A 137 3.75 -12.28 -6.66
CA HIS A 137 3.93 -12.21 -5.21
C HIS A 137 2.65 -12.67 -4.50
N ALA A 138 1.50 -12.11 -4.87
CA ALA A 138 0.19 -12.51 -4.34
C ALA A 138 -0.08 -14.01 -4.52
N ALA A 139 0.17 -14.56 -5.72
CA ALA A 139 0.02 -16.00 -5.97
C ALA A 139 0.94 -16.85 -5.08
N TYR A 140 2.20 -16.45 -4.89
CA TYR A 140 3.14 -17.13 -4.01
C TYR A 140 2.68 -17.11 -2.56
N LEU A 141 2.27 -15.96 -2.04
CA LEU A 141 1.82 -15.82 -0.65
C LEU A 141 0.50 -16.55 -0.39
N ASN A 142 -0.43 -16.54 -1.34
CA ASN A 142 -1.65 -17.35 -1.28
C ASN A 142 -1.30 -18.83 -1.14
N PHE A 143 -0.39 -19.34 -1.97
CA PHE A 143 0.09 -20.72 -1.83
C PHE A 143 0.73 -20.98 -0.47
N LEU A 144 1.56 -20.05 0.02
CA LEU A 144 2.30 -20.18 1.27
C LEU A 144 1.38 -20.32 2.50
N VAL A 145 0.26 -19.60 2.53
CA VAL A 145 -0.73 -19.70 3.62
C VAL A 145 -1.75 -20.82 3.43
N GLY A 146 -1.67 -21.57 2.32
CA GLY A 146 -2.56 -22.68 2.01
C GLY A 146 -3.86 -22.29 1.30
N ASP A 147 -3.97 -21.06 0.81
CA ASP A 147 -5.04 -20.59 -0.06
C ASP A 147 -4.78 -20.98 -1.53
N GLU A 148 -5.77 -20.78 -2.40
CA GLU A 148 -5.64 -21.06 -3.84
C GLU A 148 -4.79 -19.97 -4.52
N PRO A 149 -3.59 -20.29 -5.07
CA PRO A 149 -2.72 -19.31 -5.72
C PRO A 149 -3.28 -18.74 -7.02
N ILE A 150 -4.23 -19.43 -7.67
CA ILE A 150 -4.88 -18.99 -8.91
C ILE A 150 -6.40 -19.01 -8.68
N PRO A 151 -6.94 -18.11 -7.84
CA PRO A 151 -8.29 -18.25 -7.29
C PRO A 151 -9.40 -17.97 -8.31
N ALA A 152 -9.10 -17.22 -9.37
CA ALA A 152 -10.08 -16.78 -10.36
C ALA A 152 -9.46 -16.64 -11.77
N ALA A 153 -10.34 -16.55 -12.77
CA ALA A 153 -9.93 -16.32 -14.16
C ALA A 153 -9.68 -14.84 -14.50
N PHE A 154 -10.07 -13.93 -13.61
CA PHE A 154 -9.93 -12.48 -13.73
C PHE A 154 -9.55 -11.90 -12.37
N GLU A 155 -8.71 -10.86 -12.37
CA GLU A 155 -8.34 -10.16 -11.14
C GLU A 155 -9.54 -9.46 -10.49
N THR A 156 -9.51 -9.41 -9.16
CA THR A 156 -10.43 -8.55 -8.42
C THR A 156 -10.04 -7.10 -8.65
N THR A 157 -11.03 -6.23 -8.79
CA THR A 157 -10.82 -4.80 -9.01
C THR A 157 -11.38 -4.05 -7.81
N LEU A 158 -10.55 -3.26 -7.13
CA LEU A 158 -11.00 -2.41 -6.03
C LEU A 158 -10.95 -0.94 -6.44
N THR A 159 -11.92 -0.17 -5.96
CA THR A 159 -11.86 1.30 -6.04
C THR A 159 -10.82 1.84 -5.06
N PRO A 160 -10.27 3.05 -5.28
CA PRO A 160 -9.35 3.66 -4.32
C PRO A 160 -9.93 3.75 -2.91
N ASP A 161 -11.24 4.02 -2.76
CA ASP A 161 -11.88 4.08 -1.44
C ASP A 161 -11.91 2.71 -0.73
N GLU A 162 -12.06 1.61 -1.49
CA GLU A 162 -12.00 0.25 -0.95
C GLU A 162 -10.57 -0.14 -0.57
N VAL A 163 -9.58 0.22 -1.40
CA VAL A 163 -8.17 0.02 -1.07
C VAL A 163 -7.79 0.81 0.18
N LEU A 164 -8.24 2.06 0.31
CA LEU A 164 -8.01 2.88 1.49
C LEU A 164 -8.64 2.30 2.76
N ALA A 165 -9.76 1.61 2.62
CA ALA A 165 -10.40 0.94 3.74
C ALA A 165 -9.59 -0.26 4.25
N ILE A 166 -8.79 -0.88 3.39
CA ILE A 166 -7.93 -2.03 3.72
C ILE A 166 -6.54 -1.57 4.19
N ALA A 167 -5.88 -0.69 3.43
CA ALA A 167 -4.52 -0.24 3.69
C ALA A 167 -4.44 0.89 4.74
N GLY A 168 -5.48 1.74 4.78
CA GLY A 168 -5.50 2.92 5.65
C GLY A 168 -5.31 2.66 7.15
N PRO A 169 -5.79 1.55 7.74
CA PRO A 169 -5.49 1.20 9.13
C PRO A 169 -4.01 1.01 9.46
N PHE A 170 -3.15 0.74 8.47
CA PHE A 170 -1.71 0.60 8.69
C PHE A 170 -0.97 1.94 8.70
N ILE A 171 -1.59 3.03 8.22
CA ILE A 171 -0.95 4.34 8.08
C ILE A 171 -1.16 5.15 9.36
N VAL A 172 -0.09 5.44 10.10
CA VAL A 172 -0.12 6.15 11.39
C VAL A 172 -0.06 7.66 11.19
N SER A 173 0.85 8.15 10.35
CA SER A 173 0.93 9.56 9.94
C SER A 173 1.49 9.69 8.53
N ALA A 174 0.99 10.67 7.78
CA ALA A 174 1.50 10.96 6.45
C ALA A 174 2.96 11.45 6.51
N GLY A 175 3.78 11.06 5.54
CA GLY A 175 5.15 11.53 5.41
C GLY A 175 5.19 13.05 5.18
N GLY A 176 5.97 13.78 5.98
CA GLY A 176 6.31 15.17 5.69
C GLY A 176 5.55 16.27 6.44
N GLU A 177 4.91 16.01 7.58
CA GLU A 177 4.57 17.07 8.53
C GLU A 177 5.39 16.92 9.82
N ASP A 178 6.46 17.72 9.92
CA ASP A 178 7.09 18.04 11.20
C ASP A 178 5.99 18.49 12.16
N SER A 179 5.79 17.71 13.22
CA SER A 179 4.90 18.06 14.32
C SER A 179 5.47 19.29 15.05
N ASP A 180 5.09 20.48 14.59
CA ASP A 180 5.46 21.71 15.27
C ASP A 180 4.69 21.81 16.60
N ASP A 181 5.49 22.00 17.64
CA ASP A 181 5.20 22.17 19.06
C ASP A 181 3.91 22.95 19.38
N THR A 182 3.06 22.40 20.27
CA THR A 182 2.50 23.24 21.34
C THR A 182 2.30 22.47 22.65
N SER A 183 3.30 22.62 23.52
CA SER A 183 3.19 22.64 24.98
C SER A 183 1.88 23.30 25.50
N GLY A 184 1.10 22.49 26.21
CA GLY A 184 0.23 22.80 27.35
C GLY A 184 -0.54 24.12 27.43
N THR A 185 -1.89 24.02 27.46
CA THR A 185 -2.73 24.63 28.52
C THR A 185 -4.16 24.07 28.48
N THR A 186 -4.58 23.52 29.63
CA THR A 186 -5.95 23.23 30.08
C THR A 186 -7.00 24.23 29.58
N THR A 187 -8.09 23.77 28.93
CA THR A 187 -9.49 24.21 29.21
C THR A 187 -10.49 23.28 28.49
N MET A 188 -11.40 22.63 29.22
CA MET A 188 -12.68 22.12 28.67
C MET A 188 -13.69 23.28 28.69
N PRO A 189 -14.56 23.47 27.67
CA PRO A 189 -15.95 23.02 27.87
C PRO A 189 -16.80 22.68 26.63
N SER A 190 -17.84 21.88 26.90
CA SER A 190 -19.24 21.86 26.41
C SER A 190 -19.62 21.90 24.91
N THR A 191 -20.38 20.86 24.54
CA THR A 191 -21.58 20.82 23.67
C THR A 191 -21.93 22.04 22.83
N GLY A 192 -21.87 21.89 21.50
CA GLY A 192 -22.47 22.80 20.53
C GLY A 192 -22.72 22.10 19.19
N SER A 193 -23.99 22.02 18.80
CA SER A 193 -24.45 21.59 17.48
C SER A 193 -23.93 22.53 16.39
N GLY A 194 -23.39 21.97 15.31
CA GLY A 194 -22.95 22.73 14.14
C GLY A 194 -22.82 21.82 12.93
N ALA A 195 -23.69 22.02 11.96
CA ALA A 195 -23.66 21.34 10.68
C ALA A 195 -22.51 21.87 9.81
N GLY A 196 -21.92 20.95 9.04
CA GLY A 196 -21.17 21.24 7.83
C GLY A 196 -19.66 21.12 7.98
N VAL A 197 -19.09 20.03 7.44
CA VAL A 197 -17.80 20.07 6.74
C VAL A 197 -17.86 18.96 5.67
N GLY A 198 -17.96 19.37 4.40
CA GLY A 198 -17.36 18.60 3.32
C GLY A 198 -15.91 19.08 3.27
N GLY A 199 -14.99 18.22 3.68
CA GLY A 199 -13.56 18.52 3.80
C GLY A 199 -12.78 17.25 3.51
N GLU A 200 -12.11 17.28 2.37
CA GLU A 200 -10.77 16.76 2.11
C GLU A 200 -10.48 15.28 2.44
N LEU A 201 -10.65 14.44 1.41
CA LEU A 201 -9.87 13.20 1.24
C LEU A 201 -8.52 13.46 0.54
N GLN A 202 -8.17 14.73 0.31
CA GLN A 202 -7.04 15.17 -0.52
C GLN A 202 -5.65 15.02 0.14
N GLY A 203 -5.56 14.36 1.30
CA GLY A 203 -4.30 14.19 2.05
C GLY A 203 -4.12 12.78 2.61
N ARG A 204 -4.75 11.77 2.00
CA ARG A 204 -4.60 10.35 2.38
C ARG A 204 -3.88 9.51 1.32
N TRP A 205 -3.50 10.13 0.22
CA TRP A 205 -2.75 9.59 -0.92
C TRP A 205 -1.74 10.65 -1.35
#